data_AF-A0A0C3DKX6-F1
#
_entry.id   AF-A0A0C3DKX6-F1
#
_cell.length_a   1.000
_cell.length_b   1.000
_cell.length_c   1.000
_cell.angle_alpha   90.00
_cell.angle_beta   90.00
_cell.angle_gamma   90.00
#
_symmetry.space_group_name_H-M   'P 1'
#
loop_
_entity.id
_entity.type
_entity.pdbx_description
1 polymer ?
#
loop_
_entity_poly.entity_id
_entity_poly.type
_entity_poly.pdbx_seq_one_letter_code
_entity_poly.pdbx_strand_id
1 'polypeptide(L)'
;MLPTLARRTAQQGIPYVLTNPYRAKRLWPPDFAKLPPKHQFRLERRYKRRAKLKFARPRWTKAVRLAQLSSIVFVAVYGVLFMEWNLDTSENGEQPFSGVRNWFWGMMRSVWTKDRVQRQDSGNAIPVTNTSR
;
A
#
# COMPACT_ATOMS: atom_id res chain seq x y z
N MET A 1 -16.16 -18.33 3.67
CA MET A 1 -16.55 -17.43 4.78
C MET A 1 -17.96 -16.85 4.56
N LEU A 2 -18.97 -17.71 4.34
CA LEU A 2 -20.37 -17.32 4.05
C LEU A 2 -21.42 -17.64 5.16
N PRO A 3 -21.10 -18.11 6.38
CA PRO A 3 -22.15 -18.49 7.35
C PRO A 3 -22.81 -17.29 8.05
N THR A 4 -22.37 -16.05 7.78
CA THR A 4 -22.83 -14.84 8.50
C THR A 4 -24.05 -14.17 7.87
N LEU A 5 -24.37 -14.45 6.61
CA LEU A 5 -25.50 -13.82 5.92
C LEU A 5 -26.84 -14.48 6.28
N ALA A 6 -26.89 -15.81 6.35
CA ALA A 6 -28.09 -16.55 6.77
C ALA A 6 -28.47 -16.26 8.23
N ARG A 7 -27.48 -16.00 9.09
CA ARG A 7 -27.71 -15.64 10.51
C ARG A 7 -28.38 -14.27 10.68
N ARG A 8 -28.25 -13.36 9.70
CA ARG A 8 -28.85 -12.02 9.76
C ARG A 8 -30.29 -11.96 9.29
N THR A 9 -30.71 -12.81 8.35
CA THR A 9 -32.11 -12.85 7.89
C THR A 9 -33.03 -13.55 8.90
N ALA A 10 -32.50 -14.51 9.68
CA ALA A 10 -33.24 -15.21 10.74
C ALA A 10 -33.39 -14.41 12.05
N GLN A 11 -32.72 -13.25 12.18
CA GLN A 11 -32.69 -12.43 13.40
C GLN A 11 -33.83 -11.39 13.49
N GLN A 12 -34.99 -11.67 12.90
CA GLN A 12 -36.20 -10.88 13.11
C GLN A 12 -36.99 -11.32 14.37
N GLY A 13 -36.57 -12.41 15.02
CA GLY A 13 -37.15 -12.90 16.27
C GLY A 13 -36.50 -12.25 17.49
N ILE A 14 -37.32 -11.54 18.26
CA ILE A 14 -37.04 -10.85 19.54
C ILE A 14 -36.21 -9.56 19.36
N PRO A 15 -36.80 -8.37 19.57
CA PRO A 15 -36.04 -7.15 19.55
C PRO A 15 -34.99 -7.21 20.68
N TYR A 16 -33.73 -6.99 20.32
CA TYR A 16 -32.57 -6.75 21.21
C TYR A 16 -32.85 -5.72 22.33
N VAL A 17 -33.97 -5.02 22.26
CA VAL A 17 -34.52 -4.09 23.24
C VAL A 17 -34.88 -4.77 24.56
N LEU A 18 -35.31 -6.05 24.54
CA LEU A 18 -35.73 -6.77 25.74
C LEU A 18 -34.56 -7.34 26.56
N THR A 19 -33.40 -7.56 25.92
CA THR A 19 -32.22 -8.19 26.55
C THR A 19 -31.09 -7.20 26.85
N ASN A 20 -31.20 -5.94 26.40
CA ASN A 20 -30.14 -4.94 26.58
C ASN A 20 -30.22 -4.28 27.97
N PRO A 21 -29.16 -4.36 28.80
CA PRO A 21 -29.12 -3.69 30.11
C PRO A 21 -29.22 -2.16 30.00
N TYR A 22 -28.81 -1.58 28.87
CA TYR A 22 -28.97 -0.16 28.58
C TYR A 22 -30.12 0.05 27.60
N ARG A 23 -31.31 0.33 28.15
CA ARG A 23 -32.49 0.61 27.34
C ARG A 23 -32.34 1.96 26.64
N ALA A 24 -32.48 1.95 25.31
CA ALA A 24 -32.59 3.19 24.56
C ALA A 24 -33.88 3.91 24.95
N LYS A 25 -33.81 5.21 25.30
CA LYS A 25 -34.99 6.03 25.61
C LYS A 25 -35.97 6.15 24.45
N ARG A 26 -35.51 5.87 23.22
CA ARG A 26 -36.30 5.93 21.98
C ARG A 26 -35.94 4.75 21.09
N LEU A 27 -36.94 4.02 20.61
CA LEU A 27 -36.75 2.90 19.69
C LEU A 27 -36.17 3.41 18.37
N TRP A 28 -35.13 2.74 17.88
CA TRP A 28 -34.57 2.96 16.55
C TRP A 28 -34.94 1.73 15.69
N PRO A 29 -35.34 1.86 14.42
CA PRO A 29 -35.46 3.07 13.58
C PRO A 29 -36.68 3.93 13.94
N PRO A 30 -36.63 5.26 13.71
CA PRO A 30 -37.79 6.12 13.88
C PRO A 30 -38.74 5.92 12.69
N ASP A 31 -40.04 5.95 12.93
CA ASP A 31 -41.05 5.96 11.87
C ASP A 31 -40.89 7.25 11.05
N PHE A 32 -40.25 7.17 9.88
CA PHE A 32 -40.00 8.34 9.02
C PHE A 32 -41.29 9.01 8.53
N ALA A 33 -42.38 8.25 8.41
CA ALA A 33 -43.69 8.76 8.00
C ALA A 33 -44.33 9.71 9.03
N LYS A 34 -43.95 9.63 10.31
CA LYS A 34 -44.48 10.47 11.40
C LYS A 34 -43.59 11.68 11.70
N LEU A 35 -42.45 11.82 11.02
CA LEU A 35 -41.49 12.88 11.24
C LEU A 35 -41.81 14.12 10.39
N PRO A 36 -41.66 15.34 10.94
CA PRO A 36 -41.78 16.54 10.13
C PRO A 36 -40.66 16.59 9.05
N PRO A 37 -40.94 17.13 7.85
CA PRO A 37 -40.02 17.08 6.71
C PRO A 37 -38.67 17.77 6.99
N LYS A 38 -38.67 18.83 7.81
CA LYS A 38 -37.45 19.49 8.29
C LYS A 38 -36.53 18.54 9.06
N HIS A 39 -37.10 17.65 9.87
CA HIS A 39 -36.34 16.69 10.66
C HIS A 39 -35.86 15.51 9.81
N GLN A 40 -36.69 15.04 8.87
CA GLN A 40 -36.32 14.03 7.88
C GLN A 40 -35.10 14.48 7.05
N PHE A 41 -35.12 15.70 6.51
CA PHE A 41 -34.01 16.22 5.71
C PHE A 41 -32.68 16.26 6.49
N ARG A 42 -32.72 16.59 7.80
CA ARG A 42 -31.52 16.56 8.67
C ARG A 42 -30.97 15.14 8.82
N LEU A 43 -31.84 14.15 8.97
CA LEU A 43 -31.45 12.75 9.08
C LEU A 43 -30.87 12.24 7.76
N GLU A 44 -31.51 12.52 6.64
CA GLU A 44 -31.02 12.17 5.30
C GLU A 44 -29.65 12.79 5.03
N ARG A 45 -29.47 14.08 5.34
CA ARG A 45 -28.17 14.77 5.20
C ARG A 45 -27.09 14.11 6.05
N ARG A 46 -27.40 13.76 7.31
CA ARG A 46 -26.46 13.08 8.21
C ARG A 46 -26.14 11.66 7.72
N TYR A 47 -27.12 10.95 7.17
CA TYR A 47 -26.94 9.62 6.57
C TYR A 47 -26.01 9.70 5.35
N LYS A 48 -26.29 10.56 4.37
CA LYS A 48 -25.46 10.75 3.17
C LYS A 48 -24.00 11.07 3.51
N ARG A 49 -23.78 11.94 4.50
CA ARG A 49 -22.43 12.27 5.01
C ARG A 49 -21.72 11.05 5.61
N ARG A 50 -22.39 10.30 6.46
CA ARG A 50 -21.83 9.09 7.09
C ARG A 50 -21.58 7.98 6.07
N ALA A 51 -22.48 7.82 5.10
CA ALA A 51 -22.31 6.89 4.00
C ALA A 51 -21.07 7.25 3.18
N LYS A 52 -20.89 8.52 2.78
CA LYS A 52 -19.68 8.98 2.08
C LYS A 52 -18.40 8.65 2.86
N LEU A 53 -18.40 8.84 4.18
CA LEU A 53 -17.25 8.50 5.02
C LEU A 53 -17.02 6.98 5.16
N LYS A 54 -18.09 6.17 5.24
CA LYS A 54 -17.98 4.71 5.31
C LYS A 54 -17.53 4.08 3.99
N PHE A 55 -17.94 4.67 2.87
CA PHE A 55 -17.57 4.22 1.53
C PHE A 55 -16.26 4.82 1.03
N ALA A 56 -15.72 5.86 1.69
CA ALA A 56 -14.37 6.31 1.42
C ALA A 56 -13.39 5.16 1.73
N ARG A 57 -12.69 4.66 0.69
CA ARG A 57 -11.61 3.67 0.82
C ARG A 57 -10.24 4.33 0.64
N PRO A 58 -9.77 5.14 1.60
CA PRO A 58 -8.55 5.92 1.45
C PRO A 58 -7.29 5.05 1.33
N ARG A 59 -7.29 3.83 1.88
CA ARG A 59 -6.15 2.92 1.76
C ARG A 59 -6.01 2.37 0.33
N TRP A 60 -7.14 2.03 -0.31
CA TRP A 60 -7.14 1.52 -1.67
C TRP A 60 -6.72 2.61 -2.67
N THR A 61 -7.25 3.83 -2.53
CA THR A 61 -6.87 4.94 -3.40
C THR A 61 -5.39 5.31 -3.26
N LYS A 62 -4.84 5.26 -2.04
CA LYS A 62 -3.39 5.43 -1.81
C LYS A 62 -2.58 4.32 -2.48
N ALA A 63 -3.00 3.06 -2.37
CA ALA A 63 -2.31 1.93 -2.99
C ALA A 63 -2.30 2.05 -4.53
N VAL A 64 -3.44 2.38 -5.15
CA VAL A 64 -3.52 2.58 -6.61
C VAL A 64 -2.67 3.76 -7.05
N ARG A 65 -2.66 4.86 -6.30
CA ARG A 65 -1.82 6.02 -6.62
C ARG A 65 -0.32 5.71 -6.50
N LEU A 66 0.06 4.90 -5.52
CA LEU A 66 1.43 4.40 -5.39
C LEU A 66 1.78 3.47 -6.56
N ALA A 67 0.88 2.57 -6.95
CA ALA A 67 1.06 1.67 -8.09
C ALA A 67 1.17 2.44 -9.42
N GLN A 68 0.42 3.53 -9.57
CA GLN A 68 0.51 4.41 -10.72
C GLN A 68 1.88 5.11 -10.77
N LEU A 69 2.33 5.65 -9.64
CA LEU A 69 3.65 6.29 -9.55
C LEU A 69 4.77 5.28 -9.77
N SER A 70 4.67 4.06 -9.20
CA SER A 70 5.66 3.02 -9.44
C SER A 70 5.69 2.58 -10.90
N SER A 71 4.54 2.52 -11.58
CA SER A 71 4.48 2.22 -13.01
C SER A 71 5.18 3.29 -13.86
N ILE A 72 4.93 4.58 -13.58
CA ILE A 72 5.61 5.69 -14.26
C ILE A 72 7.13 5.62 -14.05
N VAL A 73 7.56 5.44 -12.79
CA VAL A 73 8.99 5.33 -12.46
C VAL A 73 9.61 4.10 -13.13
N PHE A 74 8.91 2.97 -13.14
CA PHE A 74 9.39 1.75 -13.79
C PHE A 74 9.63 1.95 -15.29
N VAL A 75 8.68 2.58 -16.00
CA VAL A 75 8.83 2.90 -17.43
C VAL A 75 9.97 3.90 -17.65
N ALA A 76 10.12 4.90 -16.78
CA ALA A 76 11.22 5.86 -16.87
C ALA A 76 12.59 5.20 -16.67
N VAL A 77 12.74 4.32 -15.68
CA VAL A 77 13.98 3.56 -15.46
C VAL A 77 14.27 2.65 -16.65
N TYR A 78 13.26 1.96 -17.18
CA TYR A 78 13.44 1.16 -18.40
C TYR A 78 13.92 2.02 -19.59
N GLY A 79 13.27 3.17 -19.81
CA GLY A 79 13.62 4.15 -20.84
C GLY A 79 15.06 4.66 -20.76
N VAL A 80 15.54 4.96 -19.55
CA VAL A 80 16.89 5.48 -19.34
C VAL A 80 17.94 4.37 -19.38
N LEU A 81 17.67 3.25 -18.72
CA LEU A 81 18.69 2.25 -18.43
C LEU A 81 18.83 1.16 -19.51
N PHE A 82 17.72 0.79 -20.18
CA PHE A 82 17.68 -0.35 -21.09
C PHE A 82 17.27 0.01 -22.52
N MET A 83 16.58 1.13 -22.72
CA MET A 83 16.18 1.57 -24.06
C MET A 83 17.40 2.08 -24.81
N GLU A 84 17.95 1.26 -25.69
CA GLU A 84 18.93 1.70 -26.65
C GLU A 84 18.23 2.63 -27.63
N TRP A 85 18.51 3.93 -27.51
CA TRP A 85 17.99 4.91 -28.45
C TRP A 85 18.76 4.68 -29.75
N ASN A 86 18.27 3.77 -30.59
CA ASN A 86 18.71 3.55 -31.97
C ASN A 86 18.28 4.75 -32.83
N LEU A 87 18.64 5.95 -32.40
CA LEU A 87 18.54 7.12 -33.23
C LEU A 87 19.78 7.06 -34.12
N ASP A 88 19.58 6.67 -35.38
CA ASP A 88 20.57 6.57 -36.46
C ASP A 88 21.25 7.91 -36.81
N THR A 89 21.58 8.76 -35.82
CA THR A 89 21.97 10.17 -36.00
C THR A 89 23.14 10.62 -35.13
N SER A 90 23.69 9.78 -34.24
CA SER A 90 24.92 10.16 -33.55
C SER A 90 26.14 9.68 -34.34
N GLU A 91 26.66 10.58 -35.16
CA GLU A 91 27.94 10.48 -35.90
C GLU A 91 29.14 10.19 -34.96
N ASN A 92 28.96 10.41 -33.66
CA ASN A 92 29.85 9.98 -32.59
C ASN A 92 29.05 9.01 -31.71
N GLY A 93 29.34 7.70 -31.73
CA GLY A 93 28.52 6.60 -31.17
C GLY A 93 28.30 6.56 -29.65
N GLU A 94 28.05 7.70 -29.01
CA GLU A 94 27.81 7.81 -27.58
C GLU A 94 26.32 7.84 -27.27
N GLN A 95 25.86 6.82 -26.55
CA GLN A 95 24.47 6.69 -26.11
C GLN A 95 24.13 7.83 -25.12
N PRO A 96 22.97 8.53 -25.28
CA PRO A 96 22.65 9.77 -24.54
C PRO A 96 22.49 9.61 -23.03
N PHE A 97 22.50 8.37 -22.50
CA PHE A 97 22.41 8.07 -21.07
C PHE A 97 23.52 7.12 -20.57
N SER A 98 24.61 6.96 -21.32
CA SER A 98 25.74 6.08 -20.99
C SER A 98 26.33 6.36 -19.60
N GLY A 99 26.51 7.63 -19.23
CA GLY A 99 27.02 8.04 -17.92
C GLY A 99 26.10 7.66 -16.75
N VAL A 100 24.78 7.84 -16.91
CA VAL A 100 23.78 7.49 -15.88
C VAL A 100 23.70 5.97 -15.70
N ARG A 101 23.76 5.21 -16.81
CA ARG A 101 23.80 3.74 -16.78
C ARG A 101 25.04 3.23 -16.03
N ASN A 102 26.22 3.74 -16.37
CA ASN A 102 27.48 3.30 -15.78
C ASN A 102 27.55 3.60 -14.28
N TRP A 103 27.09 4.79 -13.86
CA TRP A 103 26.98 5.13 -12.45
C TRP A 103 26.01 4.21 -11.69
N PHE A 104 24.82 3.95 -12.26
CA PHE A 104 23.82 3.07 -11.66
C PHE A 104 24.35 1.64 -11.48
N TRP A 105 24.97 1.06 -12.52
CA TRP A 105 25.55 -0.28 -12.45
C TRP A 105 26.76 -0.35 -11.50
N GLY A 106 27.58 0.71 -11.44
CA GLY A 106 28.68 0.82 -10.49
C GLY A 106 28.20 0.83 -9.03
N MET A 107 27.15 1.59 -8.75
CA MET A 107 26.53 1.65 -7.43
C MET A 107 25.84 0.33 -7.05
N MET A 108 25.05 -0.26 -7.95
CA MET A 108 24.41 -1.57 -7.73
C MET A 108 25.41 -2.68 -7.47
N ARG A 109 26.52 -2.71 -8.23
CA ARG A 109 27.63 -3.66 -7.97
C ARG A 109 28.27 -3.38 -6.62
N SER A 110 28.57 -2.13 -6.27
CA SER A 110 29.18 -1.79 -4.96
C SER A 110 28.32 -2.26 -3.77
N VAL A 111 27.00 -2.10 -3.84
CA VAL A 111 26.07 -2.54 -2.80
C VAL A 111 26.00 -4.07 -2.71
N TRP A 112 25.98 -4.79 -3.85
CA TRP A 112 25.91 -6.25 -3.85
C TRP A 112 27.25 -6.92 -3.49
N THR A 113 28.38 -6.28 -3.80
CA THR A 113 29.72 -6.87 -3.62
C THR A 113 30.29 -6.63 -2.21
N LYS A 114 29.71 -5.71 -1.42
CA LYS A 114 30.20 -5.35 -0.08
C LYS A 114 30.20 -6.54 0.90
N ASP A 115 29.34 -7.52 0.71
CA ASP A 115 29.27 -8.72 1.57
C ASP A 115 30.33 -9.79 1.22
N ARG A 116 31.00 -9.69 0.06
CA ARG A 116 32.00 -10.68 -0.38
C ARG A 116 33.36 -10.47 0.28
N VAL A 117 33.76 -9.23 0.54
CA VAL A 117 35.09 -8.89 1.08
C VAL A 117 35.22 -9.29 2.55
N GLN A 118 34.15 -9.17 3.35
CA GLN A 118 34.21 -9.43 4.79
C GLN A 118 34.41 -10.93 5.15
N ARG A 119 34.09 -11.86 4.24
CA ARG A 119 34.30 -13.31 4.45
C ARG A 119 35.71 -13.79 4.11
N GLN A 120 36.51 -13.03 3.36
CA GLN A 120 37.85 -13.46 2.95
C GLN A 120 38.90 -13.14 4.01
N ASP A 121 38.72 -12.05 4.78
CA ASP A 121 39.65 -11.65 5.84
C ASP A 121 39.56 -12.51 7.11
N SER A 122 38.43 -13.20 7.34
CA SER A 122 38.25 -14.08 8.50
C SER A 122 38.81 -15.50 8.30
N GLY A 123 39.16 -15.89 7.07
CA GLY A 123 39.68 -17.22 6.73
C GLY A 123 41.21 -17.36 6.79
N ASN A 124 41.96 -16.25 6.84
CA ASN A 124 43.43 -16.25 6.79
C ASN A 124 44.10 -15.87 8.13
N ALA A 125 43.33 -15.72 9.22
CA ALA A 125 43.89 -15.57 10.57
C ALA A 125 44.37 -16.93 11.09
N ILE A 126 45.54 -17.37 10.62
CA ILE A 126 46.26 -18.51 11.21
C ILE A 126 46.69 -18.09 12.62
N PRO A 127 46.31 -18.80 13.70
CA PRO A 127 46.79 -18.50 15.04
C PRO A 127 48.28 -18.88 15.12
N VAL A 128 49.16 -17.88 15.04
CA VAL A 128 50.58 -18.04 15.36
C VAL A 128 50.69 -18.29 16.87
N THR A 129 50.88 -19.55 17.26
CA THR A 129 51.18 -19.90 18.65
C THR A 129 52.68 -19.74 18.88
N ASN A 130 53.06 -18.71 19.63
CA ASN A 130 54.44 -18.55 20.10
C ASN A 130 54.72 -19.57 21.21
N THR A 131 55.54 -20.58 20.92
CA THR A 131 56.20 -21.43 21.92
C THR A 131 57.57 -20.83 22.21
N SER A 132 57.70 -20.25 23.40
CA SER A 132 58.95 -19.75 23.96
C SER A 132 59.77 -20.92 24.53
N ARG A 133 61.05 -20.98 24.18
CA ARG A 133 62.06 -21.87 24.77
C ARG A 133 62.86 -21.15 25.85
#